data_AF-A0A8H4A0M9-F1
#
_entry.id   AF-A0A8H4A0M9-F1
#
_cell.length_a   1.000
_cell.length_b   1.000
_cell.length_c   1.000
_cell.angle_alpha   90.00
_cell.angle_beta   90.00
_cell.angle_gamma   90.00
#
_symmetry.space_group_name_H-M   'P 1'
#
loop_
_entity.id
_entity.type
_entity.pdbx_description
1 polymer ?
#
loop_
_entity_poly.entity_id
_entity_poly.type
_entity_poly.pdbx_seq_one_letter_code
_entity_poly.pdbx_strand_id
1 'polypeptide(L)'
;MRHQMLKPIINEPSEAPKPIVRGFPRTAPPRMSPPLQTLLSSQTKNLYPTLPVPKHKPLYPSRKANLLWRHYSKIMKTVMPPVDNITLDQLEINAGKGTLTGKGIANRSMSLRNHNLDRQNNLKIQNTDAPKSPRDLVKEGPYCTARPHNPRPRFIRRLYQRLLTKIPIMEVGSESTHLLISGLNTLKNKNHNSSTDILPKKRYIITKSPWANGRPLPLVNHIDWQGLDPLEVAKLIDDKKTQKLKKSYAEDNLPI
;
A
#
# COMPACT_ATOMS: atom_id res chain seq x y z
N MET A 1 14.75 -2.75 -6.30
CA MET A 1 13.78 -2.80 -5.19
C MET A 1 12.41 -3.35 -5.58
N ARG A 2 11.55 -2.68 -6.37
CA ARG A 2 10.20 -3.20 -6.69
C ARG A 2 10.17 -4.65 -7.20
N HIS A 3 11.04 -4.97 -8.15
CA HIS A 3 11.14 -6.31 -8.70
C HIS A 3 11.48 -7.37 -7.64
N GLN A 4 12.33 -7.04 -6.66
CA GLN A 4 12.69 -7.95 -5.58
C GLN A 4 11.50 -8.27 -4.67
N MET A 5 10.68 -7.26 -4.34
CA MET A 5 9.49 -7.44 -3.51
C MET A 5 8.36 -8.22 -4.21
N LEU A 6 8.24 -8.10 -5.54
CA LEU A 6 7.26 -8.88 -6.32
C LEU A 6 7.72 -10.30 -6.64
N LYS A 7 9.03 -10.56 -6.64
CA LYS A 7 9.61 -11.87 -6.97
C LYS A 7 8.99 -13.05 -6.20
N PRO A 8 8.79 -13.01 -4.86
CA PRO A 8 8.18 -14.13 -4.15
C PRO A 8 6.76 -14.45 -4.65
N ILE A 9 5.98 -13.41 -4.97
CA ILE A 9 4.59 -13.53 -5.44
C ILE A 9 4.53 -14.09 -6.86
N ILE A 10 5.44 -13.64 -7.72
CA ILE A 10 5.54 -14.10 -9.12
C ILE A 10 6.00 -15.56 -9.18
N ASN A 11 6.90 -15.97 -8.28
CA ASN A 11 7.50 -17.29 -8.28
C ASN A 11 6.59 -18.38 -7.70
N GLU A 12 5.45 -18.04 -7.09
CA GLU A 12 4.51 -19.01 -6.53
C GLU A 12 4.06 -20.04 -7.60
N PRO A 13 4.06 -21.36 -7.29
CA PRO A 13 3.66 -22.39 -8.23
C PRO A 13 2.21 -22.21 -8.71
N SER A 14 2.00 -22.31 -10.02
CA SER A 14 0.70 -22.19 -10.69
C SER A 14 0.77 -22.82 -12.08
N GLU A 15 -0.34 -23.24 -12.67
CA GLU A 15 -0.33 -23.86 -13.99
C GLU A 15 0.15 -22.88 -15.08
N ALA A 16 0.97 -23.37 -16.01
CA ALA A 16 1.42 -22.57 -17.13
C ALA A 16 0.25 -22.31 -18.10
N PRO A 17 0.08 -21.07 -18.60
CA PRO A 17 -1.02 -20.76 -19.50
C PRO A 17 -0.81 -21.47 -20.83
N LYS A 18 -1.92 -21.93 -21.41
CA LYS A 18 -1.90 -22.51 -22.75
C LYS A 18 -1.48 -21.45 -23.77
N PRO A 19 -0.55 -21.76 -24.69
CA PRO A 19 -0.10 -20.80 -25.69
C PRO A 19 -1.25 -20.45 -26.64
N ILE A 20 -1.27 -19.20 -27.09
CA ILE A 20 -2.32 -18.69 -27.99
C ILE A 20 -2.10 -19.23 -29.40
N VAL A 21 -0.83 -19.32 -29.82
CA VAL A 21 -0.44 -19.95 -31.09
C VAL A 21 0.19 -21.29 -30.77
N ARG A 22 -0.32 -22.36 -31.39
CA ARG A 22 0.20 -23.71 -31.21
C ARG A 22 1.68 -23.76 -31.61
N GLY A 23 2.50 -24.48 -30.84
CA GLY A 23 3.95 -24.59 -31.05
C GLY A 23 4.78 -23.41 -30.54
N PHE A 24 4.16 -22.27 -30.17
CA PHE A 24 4.89 -21.08 -29.70
C PHE A 24 4.55 -20.76 -28.23
N PRO A 25 5.31 -21.30 -27.25
CA PRO A 25 4.98 -21.19 -25.83
C PRO A 25 4.95 -19.74 -25.33
N ARG A 26 5.82 -18.87 -25.87
CA ARG A 26 5.94 -17.46 -25.47
C ARG A 26 4.79 -16.56 -25.95
N THR A 27 3.78 -17.12 -26.62
CA THR A 27 2.64 -16.31 -27.13
C THR A 27 1.61 -16.00 -26.05
N ALA A 28 1.56 -16.76 -24.96
CA ALA A 28 0.81 -16.37 -23.77
C ALA A 28 1.72 -15.56 -22.82
N PRO A 29 1.22 -14.48 -22.18
CA PRO A 29 1.95 -13.81 -21.11
C PRO A 29 2.18 -14.78 -19.94
N PRO A 30 3.11 -14.46 -19.01
CA PRO A 30 3.40 -15.30 -17.86
C PRO A 30 2.13 -15.56 -17.02
N ARG A 31 2.09 -16.72 -16.36
CA ARG A 31 1.00 -17.08 -15.45
C ARG A 31 0.83 -16.00 -14.37
N MET A 32 -0.42 -15.70 -14.03
CA MET A 32 -0.74 -14.91 -12.84
C MET A 32 -1.06 -15.88 -11.71
N SER A 33 -0.14 -16.02 -10.75
CA SER A 33 -0.40 -16.80 -9.55
C SER A 33 -1.58 -16.22 -8.76
N PRO A 34 -2.29 -17.02 -7.95
CA PRO A 34 -3.39 -16.52 -7.10
C PRO A 34 -3.06 -15.26 -6.28
N PRO A 35 -1.90 -15.13 -5.60
CA PRO A 35 -1.55 -13.89 -4.89
C PRO A 35 -1.32 -12.72 -5.85
N LEU A 36 -0.75 -12.97 -7.04
CA LEU A 36 -0.54 -11.93 -8.03
C LEU A 36 -1.88 -11.45 -8.59
N GLN A 37 -2.80 -12.38 -8.84
CA GLN A 37 -4.13 -12.08 -9.36
C GLN A 37 -4.92 -11.21 -8.38
N THR A 38 -4.93 -11.59 -7.09
CA THR A 38 -5.55 -10.79 -6.04
C THR A 38 -4.87 -9.41 -5.97
N LEU A 39 -3.54 -9.36 -5.96
CA LEU A 39 -2.78 -8.10 -5.94
C LEU A 39 -3.20 -7.14 -7.06
N LEU A 40 -3.21 -7.65 -8.28
CA LEU A 40 -3.55 -6.88 -9.46
C LEU A 40 -5.02 -6.47 -9.48
N SER A 41 -5.94 -7.33 -9.06
CA SER A 41 -7.37 -7.01 -8.97
C SER A 41 -7.67 -5.85 -8.00
N SER A 42 -6.87 -5.70 -6.94
CA SER A 42 -7.05 -4.61 -5.97
C SER A 42 -6.61 -3.24 -6.51
N GLN A 43 -5.66 -3.22 -7.46
CA GLN A 43 -5.02 -1.99 -7.96
C GLN A 43 -5.50 -1.58 -9.35
N THR A 44 -5.89 -2.55 -10.16
CA THR A 44 -6.27 -2.34 -11.56
C THR A 44 -7.74 -2.64 -11.75
N LYS A 45 -8.43 -1.80 -12.53
CA LYS A 45 -9.86 -1.99 -12.83
C LYS A 45 -10.10 -3.26 -13.64
N ASN A 46 -9.23 -3.51 -14.62
CA ASN A 46 -9.34 -4.61 -15.55
C ASN A 46 -8.06 -5.45 -15.49
N LEU A 47 -8.17 -6.65 -14.93
CA LEU A 47 -7.05 -7.61 -14.88
C LEU A 47 -6.69 -8.14 -16.28
N TYR A 48 -7.70 -8.38 -17.09
CA TYR A 48 -7.57 -8.82 -18.48
C TYR A 48 -8.06 -7.72 -19.42
N PRO A 49 -7.38 -7.49 -20.55
CA PRO A 49 -7.80 -6.47 -21.49
C PRO A 49 -9.07 -6.91 -22.21
N THR A 50 -10.01 -5.96 -22.39
CA THR A 50 -11.06 -6.10 -23.38
C THR A 50 -10.42 -5.95 -24.76
N LEU A 51 -10.34 -7.06 -25.49
CA LEU A 51 -9.77 -7.04 -26.83
C LEU A 51 -10.81 -6.51 -27.83
N PRO A 52 -10.41 -5.72 -28.83
CA PRO A 52 -11.32 -5.33 -29.90
C PRO A 52 -11.75 -6.57 -30.66
N VAL A 53 -13.07 -6.79 -30.76
CA VAL A 53 -13.66 -7.84 -31.58
C VAL A 53 -14.11 -7.18 -32.89
N PRO A 54 -13.40 -7.36 -34.00
CA PRO A 54 -13.78 -6.76 -35.27
C PRO A 54 -15.08 -7.40 -35.79
N LYS A 55 -15.94 -6.61 -36.45
CA LYS A 55 -17.26 -7.06 -36.91
C LYS A 55 -17.20 -8.27 -37.85
N HIS A 56 -16.22 -8.32 -38.74
CA HIS A 56 -16.19 -9.28 -39.85
C HIS A 56 -15.14 -10.40 -39.70
N LYS A 57 -14.07 -10.18 -38.93
CA LYS A 57 -12.96 -11.14 -38.83
C LYS A 57 -12.40 -11.16 -37.40
N PRO A 58 -12.19 -12.34 -36.79
CA PRO A 58 -11.53 -12.41 -35.50
C PRO A 58 -10.10 -11.87 -35.57
N LEU A 59 -9.61 -11.38 -34.45
CA LEU A 59 -8.25 -10.86 -34.35
C LEU A 59 -7.22 -11.98 -34.60
N TYR A 60 -6.23 -11.73 -35.45
CA TYR A 60 -5.16 -12.69 -35.72
C TYR A 60 -4.47 -13.14 -34.41
N PRO A 61 -4.19 -14.45 -34.20
CA PRO A 61 -3.65 -14.97 -32.94
C PRO A 61 -2.37 -14.26 -32.46
N SER A 62 -1.43 -13.94 -33.34
CA SER A 62 -0.21 -13.21 -32.96
C SER A 62 -0.50 -11.77 -32.53
N ARG A 63 -1.50 -11.12 -33.16
CA ARG A 63 -1.92 -9.78 -32.75
C ARG A 63 -2.62 -9.81 -31.39
N LYS A 64 -3.42 -10.85 -31.12
CA LYS A 64 -4.03 -11.11 -29.81
C LYS A 64 -2.95 -11.30 -28.73
N ALA A 65 -1.94 -12.12 -28.99
CA ALA A 65 -0.79 -12.33 -28.11
C ALA A 65 -0.08 -11.00 -27.80
N ASN A 66 0.23 -10.20 -28.82
CA ASN A 66 0.90 -8.91 -28.64
C ASN A 66 0.09 -7.94 -27.77
N LEU A 67 -1.23 -7.86 -27.95
CA LEU A 67 -2.09 -7.02 -27.10
C LEU A 67 -2.08 -7.49 -25.65
N LEU A 68 -2.15 -8.79 -25.40
CA LEU A 68 -2.09 -9.37 -24.06
C LEU A 68 -0.74 -9.12 -23.39
N TRP A 69 0.36 -9.29 -24.12
CA TRP A 69 1.71 -8.97 -23.64
C TRP A 69 1.87 -7.48 -23.30
N ARG A 70 1.42 -6.58 -24.19
CA ARG A 70 1.45 -5.14 -23.94
C ARG A 70 0.67 -4.78 -22.68
N HIS A 71 -0.51 -5.37 -22.50
CA HIS A 71 -1.32 -5.17 -21.29
C HIS A 71 -0.61 -5.68 -20.04
N TYR A 72 -0.11 -6.92 -20.07
CA TYR A 72 0.63 -7.53 -18.97
C TYR A 72 1.85 -6.68 -18.57
N SER A 73 2.69 -6.31 -19.54
CA SER A 73 3.87 -5.47 -19.28
C SER A 73 3.50 -4.10 -18.72
N LYS A 74 2.39 -3.50 -19.17
CA LYS A 74 1.90 -2.22 -18.62
C LYS A 74 1.46 -2.36 -17.16
N ILE A 75 0.72 -3.42 -16.85
CA ILE A 75 0.29 -3.70 -15.46
C ILE A 75 1.49 -3.94 -14.56
N MET A 76 2.42 -4.81 -14.96
CA MET A 76 3.60 -5.14 -14.14
C MET A 76 4.55 -3.95 -13.93
N LYS A 77 4.55 -2.96 -14.84
CA LYS A 77 5.28 -1.69 -14.66
C LYS A 77 4.61 -0.75 -13.65
N THR A 78 3.31 -0.88 -13.44
CA THR A 78 2.52 0.05 -12.61
C THR A 78 2.17 -0.51 -11.23
N VAL A 79 2.09 -1.83 -11.10
CA VAL A 79 1.75 -2.50 -9.84
C VAL A 79 2.67 -2.09 -8.69
N MET A 80 2.07 -1.81 -7.54
CA MET A 80 2.77 -1.64 -6.26
C MET A 80 2.93 -2.99 -5.58
N PRO A 81 4.15 -3.33 -5.10
CA PRO A 81 4.35 -4.53 -4.30
C PRO A 81 3.70 -4.37 -2.93
N PRO A 82 3.20 -5.46 -2.33
CA PRO A 82 2.93 -5.46 -0.91
C PRO A 82 4.24 -5.32 -0.13
N VAL A 83 4.12 -4.71 1.04
CA VAL A 83 5.24 -4.34 1.90
C VAL A 83 5.18 -5.19 3.17
N ASP A 84 6.34 -5.55 3.72
CA ASP A 84 6.41 -6.36 4.95
C ASP A 84 5.88 -5.57 6.14
N ASN A 85 5.38 -6.28 7.16
CA ASN A 85 4.82 -5.63 8.36
C ASN A 85 5.83 -4.72 9.08
N ILE A 86 7.10 -5.12 9.13
CA ILE A 86 8.18 -4.34 9.77
C ILE A 86 8.41 -3.01 9.05
N THR A 87 8.49 -3.05 7.73
CA THR A 87 8.72 -1.85 6.92
C THR A 87 7.47 -0.98 6.90
N LEU A 88 6.28 -1.59 6.93
CA LEU A 88 5.03 -0.88 7.11
C LEU A 88 4.97 -0.12 8.44
N ASP A 89 5.33 -0.75 9.56
CA ASP A 89 5.37 -0.09 10.86
C ASP A 89 6.31 1.11 10.88
N GLN A 90 7.49 1.00 10.27
CA GLN A 90 8.42 2.12 10.11
C GLN A 90 7.80 3.28 9.30
N LEU A 91 7.11 2.96 8.19
CA LEU A 91 6.40 3.96 7.39
C LEU A 91 5.28 4.64 8.19
N GLU A 92 4.57 3.89 9.02
CA GLU A 92 3.52 4.42 9.89
C GLU A 92 4.08 5.32 11.00
N ILE A 93 5.20 4.95 11.63
CA ILE A 93 5.93 5.79 12.60
C ILE A 93 6.31 7.13 11.94
N ASN A 94 6.87 7.09 10.74
CA ASN A 94 7.24 8.29 9.98
C ASN A 94 6.03 9.13 9.52
N ALA A 95 4.88 8.48 9.27
CA ALA A 95 3.59 9.13 9.05
C ALA A 95 2.99 9.73 10.34
N GLY A 96 3.59 9.44 11.50
CA GLY A 96 3.22 9.96 12.81
C GLY A 96 2.28 9.07 13.60
N LYS A 97 2.25 7.75 13.36
CA LYS A 97 1.67 6.76 14.29
C LYS A 97 2.30 6.97 15.67
N GLY A 98 1.47 7.07 16.71
CA GLY A 98 1.89 7.40 18.08
C GLY A 98 1.94 8.89 18.44
N THR A 99 2.06 9.84 17.50
CA THR A 99 2.07 11.29 17.85
C THR A 99 0.73 11.84 18.36
N LEU A 100 -0.33 11.04 18.31
CA LEU A 100 -1.66 11.35 18.83
C LEU A 100 -1.96 10.62 20.15
N THR A 101 -1.12 9.68 20.59
CA THR A 101 -1.23 9.05 21.91
C THR A 101 -0.35 9.81 22.90
N GLY A 102 -0.76 9.88 24.17
CA GLY A 102 -0.02 10.65 25.21
C GLY A 102 1.47 10.29 25.28
N LYS A 103 1.82 9.02 25.04
CA LYS A 103 3.22 8.53 24.98
C LYS A 103 4.03 9.11 23.81
N GLY A 104 3.45 9.32 22.63
CA GLY A 104 4.20 9.89 21.49
C GLY A 104 4.27 11.41 21.47
N ILE A 105 3.41 12.11 22.23
CA ILE A 105 3.58 13.54 22.51
C ILE A 105 4.80 13.76 23.41
N ALA A 106 4.96 12.93 24.46
CA ALA A 106 6.12 12.96 25.36
C ALA A 106 7.46 12.64 24.65
N ASN A 107 7.47 11.71 23.69
CA ASN A 107 8.70 11.38 22.96
C ASN A 107 9.16 12.49 21.98
N ARG A 108 8.23 13.34 21.50
CA ARG A 108 8.57 14.46 20.61
C ARG A 108 9.33 15.58 21.31
N SER A 109 8.99 15.88 22.57
CA SER A 109 9.72 16.90 23.33
C SER A 109 11.17 16.47 23.60
N MET A 110 11.42 15.16 23.76
CA MET A 110 12.75 14.59 23.96
C MET A 110 13.59 14.57 22.67
N SER A 111 13.02 14.17 21.53
CA SER A 111 13.77 14.11 20.26
C SER A 111 14.16 15.49 19.70
N LEU A 112 13.32 16.52 19.89
CA LEU A 112 13.65 17.90 19.53
C LEU A 112 14.82 18.47 20.36
N ARG A 113 15.00 18.00 21.59
CA ARG A 113 16.15 18.35 22.44
C ARG A 113 17.46 17.80 21.86
N ASN A 114 17.46 16.56 21.40
CA ASN A 114 18.67 15.89 20.90
C ASN A 114 19.14 16.42 19.54
N HIS A 115 18.20 16.74 18.63
CA HIS A 115 18.57 17.24 17.29
C HIS A 115 19.23 18.63 17.30
N ASN A 116 19.02 19.42 18.36
CA ASN A 116 19.68 20.70 18.55
C ASN A 116 21.13 20.56 19.06
N LEU A 117 21.45 19.48 19.77
CA LEU A 117 22.81 19.18 20.25
C LEU A 117 23.74 18.76 19.08
N ASP A 118 23.27 17.90 18.18
CA ASP A 118 24.07 17.43 17.03
C ASP A 118 24.36 18.53 15.99
N ARG A 119 23.52 19.57 15.95
CA ARG A 119 23.70 20.73 15.04
C ARG A 119 24.78 21.69 15.52
N GLN A 120 25.05 21.75 16.82
CA GLN A 120 26.11 22.60 17.37
C GLN A 120 27.49 21.95 17.21
N ASN A 121 27.57 20.63 17.07
CA ASN A 121 28.84 19.89 17.02
C ASN A 121 29.46 19.75 15.62
N ASN A 122 28.74 20.05 14.53
CA ASN A 122 29.18 19.81 13.14
C ASN A 122 29.60 21.07 12.35
N LEU A 123 29.88 22.19 13.02
CA LEU A 123 30.25 23.46 12.37
C LEU A 123 31.76 23.77 12.38
N LYS A 124 32.62 22.80 12.65
CA LYS A 124 34.08 23.01 12.60
C LYS A 124 34.76 21.97 11.74
N ILE A 125 35.74 22.48 10.98
CA ILE A 125 36.71 21.79 10.10
C ILE A 125 36.23 21.69 8.65
N GLN A 126 36.69 22.62 7.81
CA GLN A 126 37.66 22.35 6.72
C GLN A 126 38.31 23.68 6.28
N ASN A 127 39.54 23.94 6.73
CA ASN A 127 40.46 24.85 6.05
C ASN A 127 41.38 23.96 5.22
N THR A 128 41.31 24.08 3.90
CA THR A 128 42.24 23.40 2.97
C THR A 128 42.92 24.48 2.14
N ASP A 129 44.16 24.80 2.51
CA ASP A 129 45.06 25.72 1.80
C ASP A 129 45.64 25.05 0.55
N ALA A 130 44.79 24.81 -0.47
CA ALA A 130 45.23 24.36 -1.78
C ALA A 130 44.91 25.43 -2.84
N PRO A 131 45.87 25.79 -3.72
CA PRO A 131 45.61 26.72 -4.82
C PRO A 131 44.63 26.08 -5.82
N LYS A 132 43.47 26.73 -5.99
CA LYS A 132 42.40 26.28 -6.90
C LYS A 132 42.84 26.45 -8.36
N SER A 133 42.52 25.48 -9.23
CA SER A 133 42.92 25.53 -10.64
C SER A 133 42.09 26.57 -11.42
N PRO A 134 42.58 27.09 -12.56
CA PRO A 134 41.83 28.06 -13.37
C PRO A 134 40.46 27.55 -13.87
N ARG A 135 40.25 26.22 -13.93
CA ARG A 135 38.94 25.60 -14.24
C ARG A 135 37.94 25.74 -13.09
N ASP A 136 38.40 25.88 -11.84
CA ASP A 136 37.55 26.06 -10.66
C ASP A 136 37.11 27.53 -10.45
N LEU A 137 37.65 28.46 -11.25
CA LEU A 137 37.26 29.87 -11.27
C LEU A 137 36.06 30.14 -12.18
N VAL A 138 35.57 29.14 -12.91
CA VAL A 138 34.30 29.23 -13.63
C VAL A 138 33.20 29.31 -12.58
N LYS A 139 32.75 30.54 -12.33
CA LYS A 139 31.71 30.91 -11.39
C LYS A 139 30.45 30.11 -11.70
N GLU A 140 30.27 28.98 -11.03
CA GLU A 140 29.00 28.26 -11.08
C GLU A 140 27.90 29.26 -10.72
N GLY A 141 26.85 29.34 -11.53
CA GLY A 141 25.74 30.24 -11.27
C GLY A 141 25.21 30.03 -9.84
N PRO A 142 24.59 31.06 -9.21
CA PRO A 142 24.23 31.08 -7.78
C PRO A 142 23.26 29.97 -7.31
N TYR A 143 22.92 29.03 -8.19
CA TYR A 143 21.99 27.94 -7.97
C TYR A 143 22.66 26.59 -7.66
N CYS A 144 23.95 26.41 -7.93
CA CYS A 144 24.64 25.12 -7.68
C CYS A 144 25.14 24.93 -6.24
N THR A 145 25.29 26.02 -5.48
CA THR A 145 25.76 25.98 -4.07
C THR A 145 24.64 26.03 -3.04
N ALA A 146 23.38 26.16 -3.48
CA ALA A 146 22.24 26.11 -2.58
C ALA A 146 22.14 24.72 -1.96
N ARG A 147 22.48 24.61 -0.67
CA ARG A 147 22.28 23.37 0.10
C ARG A 147 20.86 22.87 -0.14
N PRO A 148 20.66 21.60 -0.50
CA PRO A 148 19.32 21.08 -0.73
C PRO A 148 18.47 21.38 0.52
N HIS A 149 17.40 22.14 0.36
CA HIS A 149 16.56 22.52 1.49
C HIS A 149 15.94 21.24 2.05
N ASN A 150 16.40 20.81 3.23
CA ASN A 150 15.83 19.64 3.91
C ASN A 150 14.31 19.80 3.99
N PRO A 151 13.53 18.82 3.51
CA PRO A 151 12.08 18.96 3.47
C PRO A 151 11.54 19.20 4.89
N ARG A 152 10.57 20.11 5.02
CA ARG A 152 9.95 20.40 6.32
C ARG A 152 9.36 19.10 6.92
N PRO A 153 9.44 18.86 8.24
CA PRO A 153 8.91 17.63 8.85
C PRO A 153 7.45 17.35 8.51
N ARG A 154 6.61 18.40 8.40
CA ARG A 154 5.21 18.28 7.96
C ARG A 154 5.07 17.74 6.53
N PHE A 155 5.98 18.13 5.63
CA PHE A 155 6.01 17.64 4.25
C PHE A 155 6.41 16.17 4.21
N ILE A 156 7.45 15.80 4.94
CA ILE A 156 7.91 14.40 5.08
C ILE A 156 6.76 13.52 5.59
N ARG A 157 6.09 13.94 6.67
CA ARG A 157 4.94 13.22 7.23
C ARG A 157 3.82 13.02 6.21
N ARG A 158 3.45 14.08 5.48
CA ARG A 158 2.42 14.01 4.43
C ARG A 158 2.80 13.08 3.29
N LEU A 159 4.10 13.04 2.94
CA LEU A 159 4.61 12.15 1.93
C LEU A 159 4.43 10.68 2.36
N TYR A 160 4.81 10.33 3.58
CA TYR A 160 4.58 8.99 4.14
C TYR A 160 3.10 8.61 4.23
N GLN A 161 2.24 9.54 4.68
CA GLN A 161 0.79 9.33 4.71
C GLN A 161 0.24 9.01 3.31
N ARG A 162 0.64 9.78 2.29
CA ARG A 162 0.26 9.53 0.90
C ARG A 162 0.79 8.18 0.40
N LEU A 163 1.98 7.79 0.84
CA LEU A 163 2.59 6.51 0.47
C LEU A 163 1.78 5.33 1.04
N LEU A 164 1.40 5.39 2.31
CA LEU A 164 0.55 4.40 2.98
C LEU A 164 -0.85 4.25 2.34
N THR A 165 -1.39 5.31 1.72
CA THR A 165 -2.67 5.20 1.01
C THR A 165 -2.59 4.35 -0.26
N LYS A 166 -1.39 4.17 -0.83
CA LYS A 166 -1.17 3.48 -2.10
C LYS A 166 -0.60 2.08 -1.92
N ILE A 167 0.08 1.80 -0.81
CA ILE A 167 0.67 0.48 -0.56
C ILE A 167 -0.44 -0.52 -0.25
N PRO A 168 -0.51 -1.64 -1.00
CA PRO A 168 -1.34 -2.78 -0.61
C PRO A 168 -0.67 -3.55 0.54
N ILE A 169 -1.47 -4.05 1.47
CA ILE A 169 -1.04 -5.00 2.49
C ILE A 169 -1.61 -6.35 2.08
N MET A 170 -0.78 -7.38 2.01
CA MET A 170 -1.22 -8.72 1.59
C MET A 170 -1.18 -9.65 2.80
N GLU A 171 -2.34 -10.15 3.18
CA GLU A 171 -2.50 -11.11 4.26
C GLU A 171 -2.89 -12.46 3.67
N VAL A 172 -2.28 -13.54 4.19
CA VAL A 172 -2.69 -14.90 3.87
C VAL A 172 -3.81 -15.25 4.84
N GLY A 173 -5.04 -15.25 4.35
CA GLY A 173 -6.17 -15.76 5.11
C GLY A 173 -5.97 -17.25 5.34
N SER A 174 -5.71 -17.65 6.58
CA SER A 174 -5.99 -19.01 6.99
C SER A 174 -7.50 -19.18 6.90
N GLU A 175 -7.97 -20.18 6.14
CA GLU A 175 -9.32 -20.67 6.38
C GLU A 175 -9.35 -21.06 7.85
N SER A 176 -10.10 -20.31 8.63
CA SER A 176 -10.42 -20.65 10.00
C SER A 176 -10.78 -22.12 10.03
N THR A 177 -10.11 -22.86 10.90
CA THR A 177 -10.34 -24.24 11.34
C THR A 177 -11.76 -24.50 11.89
N HIS A 178 -12.75 -23.69 11.50
CA HIS A 178 -14.12 -23.69 12.01
C HIS A 178 -15.10 -24.53 11.18
N LEU A 179 -14.70 -25.01 9.99
CA LEU A 179 -15.52 -25.90 9.15
C LEU A 179 -15.09 -27.37 9.18
N LEU A 180 -14.04 -27.72 9.94
CA LEU A 180 -13.58 -29.11 10.06
C LEU A 180 -14.25 -29.89 11.21
N ILE A 181 -14.98 -29.24 12.12
CA ILE A 181 -15.65 -29.92 13.24
C ILE A 181 -17.10 -30.30 12.89
N SER A 182 -17.74 -29.62 11.93
CA SER A 182 -19.15 -29.90 11.55
C SER A 182 -19.31 -30.96 10.44
N GLY A 183 -18.21 -31.48 9.90
CA GLY A 183 -18.23 -32.44 8.78
C GLY A 183 -17.78 -33.86 9.11
N LEU A 184 -17.54 -34.22 10.38
CA LEU A 184 -17.02 -35.54 10.74
C LEU A 184 -18.08 -36.67 10.78
N ASN A 185 -19.36 -36.36 10.60
CA ASN A 185 -20.45 -37.32 10.78
C ASN A 185 -21.33 -37.53 9.53
N THR A 186 -20.78 -37.51 8.31
CA THR A 186 -21.51 -38.11 7.16
C THR A 186 -20.57 -38.53 6.03
N LEU A 187 -20.76 -39.76 5.56
CA LEU A 187 -20.18 -40.43 4.38
C LEU A 187 -18.86 -41.20 4.56
N LYS A 188 -19.01 -42.39 5.15
CA LYS A 188 -18.34 -43.60 4.66
C LYS A 188 -18.77 -43.88 3.19
N ASN A 189 -17.83 -44.44 2.42
CA ASN A 189 -17.95 -45.09 1.10
C ASN A 189 -17.83 -44.19 -0.15
N LYS A 190 -16.64 -44.15 -0.78
CA LYS A 190 -16.21 -45.07 -1.84
C LYS A 190 -14.86 -44.61 -2.43
N ASN A 191 -14.02 -45.60 -2.71
CA ASN A 191 -12.69 -45.51 -3.30
C ASN A 191 -12.68 -44.81 -4.68
N HIS A 192 -11.67 -43.99 -4.96
CA HIS A 192 -10.84 -44.05 -6.17
C HIS A 192 -9.57 -43.19 -5.99
N ASN A 193 -8.44 -43.78 -6.38
CA ASN A 193 -7.10 -43.23 -6.30
C ASN A 193 -6.91 -42.05 -7.27
N SER A 194 -6.57 -40.88 -6.74
CA SER A 194 -5.69 -39.91 -7.40
C SER A 194 -5.06 -39.02 -6.33
N SER A 195 -3.86 -39.39 -5.88
CA SER A 195 -3.04 -38.55 -5.00
C SER A 195 -2.50 -37.37 -5.81
N THR A 196 -3.35 -36.38 -6.04
CA THR A 196 -2.88 -35.02 -6.25
C THR A 196 -2.83 -34.40 -4.87
N ASP A 197 -1.64 -34.05 -4.39
CA ASP A 197 -1.47 -33.30 -3.16
C ASP A 197 -2.25 -31.98 -3.31
N ILE A 198 -3.45 -31.95 -2.73
CA ILE A 198 -4.29 -30.75 -2.70
C ILE A 198 -3.62 -29.82 -1.70
N LEU A 199 -2.63 -29.06 -2.18
CA LEU A 199 -2.08 -27.93 -1.45
C LEU A 199 -3.27 -27.08 -0.95
N PRO A 200 -3.32 -26.74 0.35
CA PRO A 200 -4.42 -25.97 0.89
C PRO A 200 -4.55 -24.67 0.09
N LYS A 201 -5.74 -24.43 -0.46
CA LYS A 201 -6.02 -23.28 -1.31
C LYS A 201 -5.92 -22.01 -0.45
N LYS A 202 -4.72 -21.43 -0.38
CA LYS A 202 -4.47 -20.18 0.35
C LYS A 202 -5.36 -19.07 -0.22
N ARG A 203 -6.13 -18.42 0.65
CA ARG A 203 -6.88 -17.21 0.28
C ARG A 203 -6.01 -16.01 0.59
N TYR A 204 -5.87 -15.10 -0.37
CA TYR A 204 -5.11 -13.88 -0.20
C TYR A 204 -6.10 -12.72 -0.06
N ILE A 205 -5.96 -11.96 1.01
CA ILE A 205 -6.77 -10.77 1.29
C ILE A 205 -5.87 -9.56 1.18
N ILE A 206 -6.36 -8.53 0.49
CA ILE A 206 -5.62 -7.28 0.35
C ILE A 206 -6.33 -6.21 1.13
N THR A 207 -5.65 -5.72 2.15
CA THR A 207 -6.09 -4.62 2.99
C THR A 207 -5.27 -3.37 2.67
N LYS A 208 -5.77 -2.22 3.08
CA LYS A 208 -5.02 -0.96 3.04
C LYS A 208 -4.69 -0.54 4.47
N SER A 209 -3.63 0.27 4.63
CA SER A 209 -3.30 0.85 5.92
C SER A 209 -4.49 1.60 6.52
N PRO A 210 -4.65 1.63 7.85
CA PRO A 210 -5.65 2.46 8.52
C PRO A 210 -5.62 3.93 8.07
N TRP A 211 -4.43 4.46 7.75
CA TRP A 211 -4.26 5.81 7.20
C TRP A 211 -4.92 6.02 5.82
N ALA A 212 -5.11 4.95 5.05
CA ALA A 212 -5.79 4.97 3.77
C ALA A 212 -7.31 5.06 3.91
N ASN A 213 -7.86 4.49 4.98
CA ASN A 213 -9.30 4.46 5.26
C ASN A 213 -9.79 5.73 5.98
N GLY A 214 -8.87 6.61 6.39
CA GLY A 214 -9.18 7.87 7.09
C GLY A 214 -8.09 8.22 8.09
N ARG A 215 -8.29 9.28 8.89
CA ARG A 215 -7.48 9.42 10.10
C ARG A 215 -7.80 8.20 10.97
N PRO A 216 -6.80 7.45 11.47
CA PRO A 216 -7.09 6.47 12.50
C PRO A 216 -7.78 7.24 13.63
N LEU A 217 -8.98 6.79 14.03
CA LEU A 217 -9.58 7.28 15.26
C LEU A 217 -8.49 7.17 16.33
N PRO A 218 -8.24 8.22 17.13
CA PRO A 218 -7.34 8.06 18.26
C PRO A 218 -7.80 6.80 18.98
N LEU A 219 -6.88 5.86 19.22
CA LEU A 219 -7.14 4.71 20.07
C LEU A 219 -7.47 5.32 21.43
N VAL A 220 -8.76 5.54 21.67
CA VAL A 220 -9.30 5.85 22.99
C VAL A 220 -8.96 4.62 23.81
N ASN A 221 -8.06 4.77 24.77
CA ASN A 221 -7.59 3.62 25.54
C ASN A 221 -8.80 3.03 26.26
N HIS A 222 -8.80 1.72 26.53
CA HIS A 222 -9.91 1.09 27.26
C HIS A 222 -10.17 1.73 28.63
N ILE A 223 -9.15 2.41 29.18
CA ILE A 223 -9.18 3.22 30.41
C ILE A 223 -10.00 4.51 30.21
N ASP A 224 -9.92 5.13 29.03
CA ASP A 224 -10.70 6.33 28.69
C ASP A 224 -12.20 6.00 28.47
N TRP A 225 -12.55 4.71 28.33
CA TRP A 225 -13.93 4.21 28.32
C TRP A 225 -14.44 3.83 29.72
N GLN A 226 -13.56 3.68 30.71
CA GLN A 226 -13.99 3.36 32.07
C GLN A 226 -14.70 4.59 32.67
N GLY A 227 -16.02 4.50 32.78
CA GLY A 227 -16.87 5.54 33.37
C GLY A 227 -17.68 6.36 32.37
N LEU A 228 -17.59 6.11 31.06
CA LEU A 228 -18.50 6.71 30.07
C LEU A 228 -19.67 5.76 29.81
N ASP A 229 -20.88 6.19 30.14
CA ASP A 229 -22.10 5.42 29.88
C ASP A 229 -22.40 5.45 28.36
N PRO A 230 -22.46 4.29 27.66
CA PRO A 230 -22.58 4.25 26.19
C PRO A 230 -23.79 5.02 25.63
N LEU A 231 -24.86 5.09 26.43
CA LEU A 231 -26.11 5.76 26.07
C LEU A 231 -25.97 7.29 26.06
N GLU A 232 -25.17 7.87 26.96
CA GLU A 232 -24.93 9.32 26.98
C GLU A 232 -24.04 9.77 25.81
N VAL A 233 -23.06 8.95 25.47
CA VAL A 233 -22.15 9.21 24.34
C VAL A 233 -22.91 9.21 23.01
N ALA A 234 -23.87 8.30 22.83
CA ALA A 234 -24.72 8.24 21.65
C ALA A 234 -25.56 9.51 21.47
N LYS A 235 -26.20 9.99 22.56
CA LYS A 235 -26.99 11.23 22.54
C LYS A 235 -26.14 12.45 22.14
N LEU A 236 -24.92 12.56 22.68
CA LEU A 236 -23.98 13.64 22.34
C LEU A 236 -23.55 13.66 20.86
N ILE A 237 -23.45 12.49 20.23
CA ILE A 237 -23.10 12.38 18.81
C ILE A 237 -24.26 12.86 17.95
N ASP A 238 -25.49 12.48 18.31
CA ASP A 238 -26.70 12.87 17.61
C ASP A 238 -26.96 14.39 17.74
N ASP A 239 -26.73 14.96 18.92
CA ASP A 239 -26.84 16.40 19.17
C ASP A 239 -25.83 17.22 18.34
N LYS A 240 -24.58 16.75 18.20
CA LYS A 240 -23.59 17.43 17.35
C LYS A 240 -23.96 17.34 15.87
N LYS A 241 -24.53 16.22 15.44
CA LYS A 241 -24.93 16.00 14.04
C LYS A 241 -26.12 16.88 13.67
N THR A 242 -27.10 17.01 14.57
CA THR A 242 -28.26 17.89 14.41
C THR A 242 -27.87 19.37 14.45
N GLN A 243 -26.95 19.79 15.33
CA GLN A 243 -26.43 21.17 15.34
C GLN A 243 -25.70 21.54 14.04
N LYS A 244 -24.92 20.61 13.48
CA LYS A 244 -24.19 20.85 12.23
C LYS A 244 -25.12 20.99 11.02
N LEU A 245 -26.21 20.20 10.99
CA LEU A 245 -27.28 20.32 9.99
C LEU A 245 -28.06 21.64 10.12
N LYS A 246 -28.38 22.08 11.34
CA LYS A 246 -29.04 23.38 11.58
C LYS A 246 -28.19 24.54 11.08
N LYS A 247 -26.86 24.45 11.23
CA LYS A 247 -25.93 25.49 10.79
C LYS A 247 -25.82 25.58 9.26
N SER A 248 -25.82 24.45 8.55
CA SER A 248 -25.83 24.47 7.07
C SER A 248 -27.14 25.02 6.50
N TYR A 249 -28.28 24.71 7.11
CA TYR A 249 -29.58 25.27 6.68
C TYR A 249 -29.73 26.78 6.93
N ALA A 250 -29.01 27.32 7.92
CA ALA A 250 -29.03 28.76 8.23
C ALA A 250 -28.14 29.58 7.27
N GLU A 251 -27.07 28.97 6.73
CA GLU A 251 -26.17 29.64 5.77
C GLU A 251 -26.77 29.72 4.35
N ASP A 252 -27.67 28.80 3.99
CA ASP A 252 -28.32 28.76 2.66
C ASP A 252 -29.57 29.65 2.52
N ASN A 253 -30.04 30.29 3.61
CA ASN A 253 -31.29 31.07 3.65
C ASN A 253 -31.10 32.56 4.02
N LEU A 254 -29.94 33.15 3.75
CA LEU A 254 -29.76 34.58 3.92
C LEU A 254 -30.42 35.34 2.74
N PRO A 255 -31.33 36.29 3.00
CA PRO A 255 -31.91 37.12 1.94
C PRO A 255 -30.83 38.03 1.34
N ILE A 256 -30.78 38.07 0.00
CA ILE A 256 -29.94 38.95 -0.82
C ILE A 256 -30.48 40.38 -0.77
#